data_AF-A0A9D1R9G9-F1
#
_entry.id   AF-A0A9D1R9G9-F1
#
_cell.length_a   1.000
_cell.length_b   1.000
_cell.length_c   1.000
_cell.angle_alpha   90.00
_cell.angle_beta   90.00
_cell.angle_gamma   90.00
#
_symmetry.space_group_name_H-M   'P 1'
#
loop_
_entity.id
_entity.type
_entity.pdbx_description
1 polymer ?
#
loop_
_entity_poly.entity_id
_entity_poly.type
_entity_poly.pdbx_seq_one_letter_code
_entity_poly.pdbx_strand_id
1 'polypeptide(L)'
;MRVIDFKDASCRHCYKCVRNCEVKAISVQNEQAHIMKDHCINCGHCLEVCPQNAKTFASDMERVKGYLGRGDKVIISIAPSYLGVLDYQTPGQVVAALEKLGFAGVRETAEGAALVTREYGKLLREGKMENIITTCCPSVNDLIEKYYPSLTRWMAPVVSPMIAHGRLIRDVYGEDVKVVFLGPCIAKKEEAIGDERVRGAIDAIL
;
A
#
# COMPACT_ATOMS: atom_id res chain seq x y z
N MET A 1 5.97 8.29 10.79
CA MET A 1 6.71 8.38 9.50
C MET A 1 5.97 9.34 8.56
N ARG A 2 6.55 9.78 7.43
CA ARG A 2 5.82 10.48 6.35
C ARG A 2 5.72 9.52 5.16
N VAL A 3 4.51 9.17 4.73
CA VAL A 3 4.28 8.28 3.58
C VAL A 3 4.40 9.04 2.26
N ILE A 4 3.91 10.29 2.24
CA ILE A 4 4.12 11.25 1.17
C ILE A 4 4.95 12.39 1.73
N ASP A 5 6.04 12.73 1.04
CA ASP A 5 6.88 13.89 1.41
C ASP A 5 7.18 14.76 0.19
N PHE A 6 7.61 15.99 0.45
CA PHE A 6 8.07 16.89 -0.61
C PHE A 6 9.54 16.61 -0.88
N LYS A 7 9.88 16.47 -2.18
CA LYS A 7 11.28 16.47 -2.61
C LYS A 7 11.73 17.93 -2.60
N ASP A 8 12.79 18.24 -1.87
CA ASP A 8 13.27 19.60 -1.71
C ASP A 8 13.31 20.38 -3.06
N ALA A 9 12.69 21.56 -3.05
CA ALA A 9 12.80 22.64 -4.03
C ALA A 9 12.24 22.48 -5.46
N SER A 10 11.63 21.36 -5.87
CA SER A 10 11.06 21.25 -7.25
C SER A 10 9.64 21.81 -7.41
N CYS A 11 9.01 22.24 -6.31
CA CYS A 11 7.65 22.80 -6.36
C CYS A 11 7.65 24.20 -7.00
N ARG A 12 6.81 24.40 -8.03
CA ARG A 12 6.62 25.71 -8.70
C ARG A 12 5.37 26.46 -8.24
N HIS A 13 4.87 26.17 -7.04
CA HIS A 13 3.70 26.86 -6.45
C HIS A 13 2.45 26.90 -7.34
N CYS A 14 2.25 25.93 -8.24
CA CYS A 14 1.10 25.92 -9.15
C CYS A 14 -0.22 25.52 -8.45
N TYR A 15 -0.15 25.02 -7.22
CA TYR A 15 -1.26 24.56 -6.37
C TYR A 15 -2.22 23.53 -7.01
N LYS A 16 -1.81 22.83 -8.08
CA LYS A 16 -2.62 21.75 -8.68
C LYS A 16 -3.00 20.68 -7.67
N CYS A 17 -2.05 20.27 -6.83
CA CYS A 17 -2.30 19.31 -5.77
C CYS A 17 -3.37 19.76 -4.76
N VAL A 18 -3.40 21.05 -4.39
CA VAL A 18 -4.41 21.61 -3.49
C VAL A 18 -5.81 21.52 -4.13
N ARG A 19 -5.92 21.94 -5.39
CA ARG A 19 -7.20 21.94 -6.11
C ARG A 19 -7.80 20.54 -6.29
N ASN A 20 -6.95 19.55 -6.56
CA ASN A 20 -7.36 18.17 -6.85
C ASN A 20 -7.40 17.25 -5.62
N CYS A 21 -7.13 17.75 -4.41
CA CYS A 21 -7.34 16.94 -3.22
C CYS A 21 -8.84 16.86 -2.93
N GLU A 22 -9.44 15.68 -3.10
CA GLU A 22 -10.86 15.42 -2.85
C GLU A 22 -11.27 15.75 -1.41
N VAL A 23 -10.46 15.31 -0.45
CA VAL A 23 -10.71 15.49 1.00
C VAL A 23 -10.13 16.79 1.56
N LYS A 24 -9.64 17.68 0.70
CA LYS A 24 -9.03 18.99 1.06
C LYS A 24 -7.94 18.90 2.14
N ALA A 25 -7.18 17.82 2.15
CA ALA A 25 -6.10 17.55 3.11
C ALA A 25 -4.77 18.28 2.81
N ILE A 26 -4.76 19.31 1.95
CA ILE A 26 -3.55 20.05 1.59
C ILE A 26 -3.77 21.54 1.86
N SER A 27 -3.04 22.05 2.84
CA SER A 27 -3.00 23.48 3.22
C SER A 27 -1.89 24.22 2.48
N VAL A 28 -1.92 25.55 2.51
CA VAL A 28 -0.82 26.41 2.04
C VAL A 28 -0.27 27.20 3.23
N GLN A 29 1.02 27.07 3.50
CA GLN A 29 1.72 27.78 4.57
C GLN A 29 3.02 28.34 3.99
N ASN A 30 3.31 29.63 4.20
CA ASN A 30 4.48 30.30 3.61
C ASN A 30 4.63 30.03 2.10
N GLU A 31 3.51 30.13 1.37
CA GLU A 31 3.40 29.85 -0.08
C GLU A 31 3.69 28.39 -0.49
N GLN A 32 3.99 27.50 0.45
CA GLN A 32 4.26 26.10 0.18
C GLN A 32 3.04 25.24 0.50
N ALA A 33 2.80 24.22 -0.33
CA ALA A 33 1.76 23.24 -0.08
C ALA A 33 2.21 22.30 1.05
N HIS A 34 1.33 22.02 2.02
CA HIS A 34 1.60 21.11 3.13
C HIS A 34 0.45 20.13 3.31
N ILE A 35 0.77 18.83 3.34
CA ILE A 35 -0.20 17.76 3.57
C ILE A 35 -0.53 17.69 5.07
N MET A 36 -1.80 17.86 5.39
CA MET A 36 -2.35 17.67 6.73
C MET A 36 -2.56 16.17 6.96
N LYS A 37 -1.66 15.53 7.70
CA LYS A 37 -1.63 14.06 7.84
C LYS A 37 -2.93 13.48 8.37
N ASP A 38 -3.50 14.09 9.39
CA ASP A 38 -4.71 13.59 10.06
C ASP A 38 -5.94 13.60 9.13
N HIS A 39 -5.89 14.43 8.08
CA HIS A 39 -6.93 14.56 7.07
C HIS A 39 -6.62 13.74 5.80
N CYS A 40 -5.35 13.45 5.54
CA CYS A 40 -4.93 12.75 4.33
C CYS A 40 -5.40 11.29 4.37
N ILE A 41 -5.97 10.82 3.26
CA ILE A 41 -6.36 9.42 3.04
C ILE A 41 -5.31 8.63 2.23
N ASN A 42 -4.13 9.23 2.00
CA ASN A 42 -2.99 8.63 1.32
C ASN A 42 -3.25 8.10 -0.12
N CYS A 43 -4.26 8.62 -0.81
CA CYS A 43 -4.66 8.15 -2.14
C CYS A 43 -3.63 8.41 -3.27
N GLY A 44 -2.65 9.27 -3.05
CA GLY A 44 -1.57 9.50 -4.02
C GLY A 44 -1.91 10.45 -5.19
N HIS A 45 -3.18 10.83 -5.37
CA HIS A 45 -3.60 11.66 -6.51
C HIS A 45 -2.84 13.01 -6.59
N CYS A 46 -2.45 13.57 -5.44
CA CYS A 46 -1.66 14.80 -5.39
C CYS A 46 -0.21 14.68 -5.92
N LEU A 47 0.31 13.46 -6.05
CA LEU A 47 1.57 13.15 -6.75
C LEU A 47 1.32 13.03 -8.25
N GLU A 48 0.31 12.25 -8.64
CA GLU A 48 -0.08 12.00 -10.03
C GLU A 48 -0.32 13.30 -10.82
N VAL A 49 -1.08 14.23 -10.25
CA VAL A 49 -1.40 15.51 -10.93
C VAL A 49 -0.26 16.53 -10.90
N CYS A 50 0.85 16.23 -10.21
CA CYS A 50 1.94 17.18 -10.04
C CYS A 50 2.81 17.24 -11.29
N PRO A 51 2.78 18.34 -12.07
CA PRO A 51 3.55 18.42 -13.32
C PRO A 51 5.06 18.55 -13.08
N GLN A 52 5.50 18.65 -11.82
CA GLN A 52 6.89 18.85 -11.43
C GLN A 52 7.49 17.62 -10.76
N ASN A 53 6.68 16.57 -10.51
CA ASN A 53 7.10 15.43 -9.69
C ASN A 53 7.74 15.87 -8.35
N ALA A 54 7.22 16.95 -7.76
CA ALA A 54 7.80 17.62 -6.59
C ALA A 54 7.54 16.89 -5.27
N LYS A 55 6.79 15.78 -5.30
CA LYS A 55 6.50 14.93 -4.14
C LYS A 55 6.98 13.52 -4.42
N THR A 56 7.52 12.87 -3.41
CA THR A 56 7.98 11.49 -3.49
C THR A 56 7.21 10.62 -2.52
N PHE A 57 7.06 9.36 -2.92
CA PHE A 57 6.69 8.30 -2.01
C PHE A 57 7.94 7.87 -1.22
N ALA A 58 7.79 7.73 0.10
CA ALA A 58 8.85 7.15 0.91
C ALA A 58 8.96 5.65 0.56
N SER A 59 9.90 5.27 -0.31
CA SER A 59 10.19 3.86 -0.59
C SER A 59 11.06 3.26 0.51
N ASP A 60 10.84 1.99 0.87
CA ASP A 60 11.70 1.25 1.81
C ASP A 60 12.92 0.62 1.12
N MET A 61 13.33 1.13 -0.05
CA MET A 61 14.43 0.61 -0.86
C MET A 61 15.71 0.36 -0.05
N GLU A 62 16.17 1.33 0.75
CA GLU A 62 17.38 1.18 1.55
C GLU A 62 17.23 0.14 2.66
N ARG A 63 16.02 0.00 3.22
CA ARG A 63 15.70 -1.04 4.21
C ARG A 63 15.77 -2.43 3.58
N VAL A 64 15.24 -2.57 2.35
CA VAL A 64 15.27 -3.83 1.59
C VAL A 64 16.70 -4.19 1.19
N LYS A 65 17.50 -3.23 0.70
CA LYS A 65 18.94 -3.44 0.48
C LYS A 65 19.65 -3.90 1.75
N GLY A 66 19.29 -3.33 2.89
CA GLY A 66 19.80 -3.75 4.20
C GLY A 66 19.45 -5.19 4.56
N TYR A 67 18.23 -5.65 4.28
CA TYR A 67 17.84 -7.06 4.47
C TYR A 67 18.70 -7.98 3.60
N LEU A 68 18.80 -7.68 2.31
CA LEU A 68 19.56 -8.49 1.36
C LEU A 68 21.06 -8.51 1.70
N GLY A 69 21.64 -7.37 2.06
CA GLY A 69 23.06 -7.26 2.41
C GLY A 69 23.44 -8.01 3.69
N ARG A 70 22.50 -8.25 4.61
CA ARG A 70 22.71 -9.09 5.79
C ARG A 70 22.50 -10.59 5.53
N GLY A 71 22.00 -10.95 4.35
CA GLY A 71 21.61 -12.33 4.04
C GLY A 71 20.30 -12.77 4.69
N ASP A 72 19.44 -11.81 5.09
CA ASP A 72 18.10 -12.13 5.59
C ASP A 72 17.29 -12.85 4.49
N LYS A 73 16.45 -13.82 4.88
CA LYS A 73 15.55 -14.49 3.92
C LYS A 73 14.39 -13.56 3.57
N VAL A 74 14.46 -12.93 2.41
CA VAL A 74 13.45 -11.95 1.96
C VAL A 74 12.50 -12.57 0.92
N ILE A 75 11.20 -12.53 1.19
CA ILE A 75 10.14 -12.99 0.28
C ILE A 75 9.36 -11.79 -0.25
N ILE A 76 9.21 -11.70 -1.57
CA ILE A 76 8.43 -10.66 -2.23
C ILE A 76 6.97 -11.09 -2.36
N SER A 77 6.07 -10.23 -1.92
CA SER A 77 4.64 -10.23 -2.26
C SER A 77 4.40 -9.23 -3.39
N ILE A 78 4.39 -9.68 -4.65
CA ILE A 78 4.20 -8.81 -5.81
C ILE A 78 2.72 -8.56 -6.07
N ALA A 79 2.31 -7.30 -6.26
CA ALA A 79 0.95 -6.93 -6.58
C ALA A 79 0.62 -7.28 -8.03
N PRO A 80 -0.54 -7.90 -8.36
CA PRO A 80 -0.90 -8.33 -9.73
C PRO A 80 -0.83 -7.22 -10.79
N SER A 81 -0.99 -5.96 -10.36
CA SER A 81 -0.86 -4.79 -11.22
C SER A 81 0.52 -4.63 -11.87
N TYR A 82 1.56 -5.33 -11.40
CA TYR A 82 2.89 -5.27 -12.00
C TYR A 82 2.88 -5.59 -13.50
N LEU A 83 1.95 -6.44 -13.94
CA LEU A 83 1.76 -6.82 -15.35
C LEU A 83 1.38 -5.62 -16.24
N GLY A 84 0.71 -4.60 -15.67
CA GLY A 84 0.30 -3.41 -16.41
C GLY A 84 1.15 -2.17 -16.14
N VAL A 85 2.09 -2.25 -15.19
CA VAL A 85 2.91 -1.11 -14.74
C VAL A 85 4.37 -1.24 -15.16
N LEU A 86 4.89 -2.47 -15.26
CA LEU A 86 6.28 -2.71 -15.60
C LEU A 86 6.42 -3.14 -17.06
N ASP A 87 7.48 -2.65 -17.71
CA ASP A 87 7.86 -3.09 -19.04
C ASP A 87 8.67 -4.39 -18.95
N TYR A 88 8.18 -5.46 -19.59
CA TYR A 88 8.88 -6.73 -19.73
C TYR A 88 8.54 -7.38 -21.08
N GLN A 89 9.44 -8.23 -21.55
CA GLN A 89 9.35 -8.88 -22.86
C GLN A 89 8.79 -10.30 -22.75
N THR A 90 9.09 -11.00 -21.66
CA THR A 90 8.69 -12.40 -21.49
C THR A 90 8.01 -12.66 -20.14
N PRO A 91 7.04 -13.59 -20.08
CA PRO A 91 6.49 -14.06 -18.81
C PRO A 91 7.60 -14.55 -17.88
N GLY A 92 7.51 -14.18 -16.59
CA GLY A 92 8.51 -14.56 -15.60
C GLY A 92 9.79 -13.71 -15.58
N GLN A 93 10.00 -12.80 -16.54
CA GLN A 93 11.19 -11.92 -16.55
C GLN A 93 11.33 -11.12 -15.25
N VAL A 94 10.23 -10.55 -14.74
CA VAL A 94 10.21 -9.78 -13.50
C VAL A 94 10.58 -10.66 -12.30
N VAL A 95 10.03 -11.88 -12.24
CA VAL A 95 10.31 -12.85 -11.18
C VAL A 95 11.79 -13.24 -11.19
N ALA A 96 12.32 -13.63 -12.36
CA ALA A 96 13.73 -14.00 -12.51
C ALA A 96 14.68 -12.83 -12.19
N ALA A 97 14.30 -11.60 -12.50
CA ALA A 97 15.07 -10.42 -12.12
C ALA A 97 15.12 -10.23 -10.61
N LEU A 98 13.99 -10.39 -9.91
CA LEU A 98 13.94 -10.33 -8.44
C LEU A 98 14.78 -11.45 -7.81
N GLU A 99 14.68 -12.69 -8.29
CA GLU A 99 15.52 -13.79 -7.79
C GLU A 99 17.01 -13.50 -7.97
N LYS A 100 17.42 -12.95 -9.13
CA LYS A 100 18.80 -12.51 -9.38
C LYS A 100 19.27 -11.37 -8.47
N LEU A 101 18.36 -10.53 -7.99
CA LEU A 101 18.66 -9.48 -7.01
C LEU A 101 18.86 -10.04 -5.59
N GLY A 102 18.64 -11.34 -5.37
CA GLY A 102 18.88 -12.02 -4.10
C GLY A 102 17.64 -12.26 -3.23
N PHE A 103 16.44 -12.00 -3.76
CA PHE A 103 15.21 -12.37 -3.05
C PHE A 103 15.07 -13.90 -3.01
N ALA A 104 14.75 -14.44 -1.83
CA ALA A 104 14.65 -15.87 -1.59
C ALA A 104 13.37 -16.51 -2.16
N GLY A 105 12.40 -15.68 -2.56
CA GLY A 105 11.19 -16.12 -3.24
C GLY A 105 10.32 -14.95 -3.66
N VAL A 106 9.52 -15.17 -4.70
CA VAL A 106 8.55 -14.20 -5.22
C VAL A 106 7.19 -14.89 -5.30
N ARG A 107 6.19 -14.30 -4.65
CA ARG A 107 4.80 -14.80 -4.63
C ARG A 107 3.85 -13.68 -4.97
N GLU A 108 2.75 -14.04 -5.62
CA GLU A 108 1.77 -13.06 -6.07
C GLU A 108 0.73 -12.78 -4.99
N THR A 109 0.43 -11.50 -4.77
CA THR A 109 -0.60 -11.05 -3.81
C THR A 109 -2.00 -11.55 -4.16
N ALA A 110 -2.20 -12.07 -5.39
CA ALA A 110 -3.41 -12.77 -5.79
C ALA A 110 -3.75 -13.96 -4.87
N GLU A 111 -2.74 -14.61 -4.26
CA GLU A 111 -2.97 -15.66 -3.26
C GLU A 111 -3.72 -15.09 -2.04
N GLY A 112 -3.30 -13.94 -1.53
CA GLY A 112 -4.03 -13.22 -0.49
C GLY A 112 -5.40 -12.73 -0.95
N ALA A 113 -5.53 -12.33 -2.22
CA ALA A 113 -6.81 -11.91 -2.78
C ALA A 113 -7.83 -13.06 -2.83
N ALA A 114 -7.38 -14.29 -3.13
CA ALA A 114 -8.23 -15.47 -3.09
C ALA A 114 -8.72 -15.76 -1.66
N LEU A 115 -7.85 -15.62 -0.65
CA LEU A 115 -8.23 -15.75 0.77
C LEU A 115 -9.28 -14.73 1.17
N VAL A 116 -9.04 -13.45 0.86
CA VAL A 116 -9.98 -12.34 1.15
C VAL A 116 -11.32 -12.55 0.45
N THR A 117 -11.31 -12.98 -0.82
CA THR A 117 -12.52 -13.28 -1.58
C THR A 117 -13.35 -14.37 -0.90
N ARG A 118 -12.69 -15.41 -0.37
CA ARG A 118 -13.38 -16.48 0.37
C ARG A 118 -14.05 -15.95 1.65
N GLU A 119 -13.40 -15.06 2.39
CA GLU A 119 -13.98 -14.43 3.59
C GLU A 119 -15.17 -13.54 3.24
N TYR A 120 -15.10 -12.74 2.18
CA TYR A 120 -16.27 -12.01 1.67
C TYR A 120 -17.42 -12.96 1.28
N GLY A 121 -17.10 -14.09 0.66
CA GLY A 121 -18.08 -15.13 0.37
C GLY A 121 -18.76 -15.71 1.62
N LYS A 122 -18.06 -15.78 2.77
CA LYS A 122 -18.67 -16.18 4.05
C LYS A 122 -19.62 -15.11 4.55
N LEU A 123 -19.21 -13.84 4.56
CA LEU A 123 -20.06 -12.72 4.99
C LEU A 123 -21.37 -12.65 4.18
N LEU A 124 -21.28 -12.87 2.86
CA LEU A 124 -22.46 -12.92 1.98
C LEU A 124 -23.40 -14.08 2.34
N ARG A 125 -22.87 -15.27 2.63
CA ARG A 125 -23.68 -16.42 3.03
C ARG A 125 -24.29 -16.28 4.42
N GLU A 126 -23.60 -15.60 5.35
CA GLU A 126 -24.12 -15.35 6.69
C GLU A 126 -25.34 -14.41 6.68
N GLY A 127 -25.41 -13.47 5.72
CA GLY A 127 -26.58 -12.61 5.54
C GLY A 127 -26.88 -11.66 6.71
N LYS A 128 -25.93 -11.47 7.65
CA LYS A 128 -26.11 -10.63 8.85
C LYS A 128 -25.89 -9.14 8.59
N MET A 129 -25.11 -8.80 7.56
CA MET A 129 -24.83 -7.43 7.17
C MET A 129 -25.77 -7.05 6.01
N GLU A 130 -26.62 -6.04 6.22
CA GLU A 130 -27.52 -5.50 5.18
C GLU A 130 -26.72 -4.95 3.99
N ASN A 131 -25.64 -4.21 4.28
CA ASN A 131 -24.70 -3.69 3.29
C ASN A 131 -23.29 -4.09 3.66
N ILE A 132 -22.47 -4.42 2.65
CA ILE A 132 -21.07 -4.80 2.84
C ILE A 132 -20.20 -3.86 2.00
N ILE A 133 -19.42 -3.03 2.68
CA ILE A 133 -18.39 -2.20 2.08
C ILE A 133 -17.07 -2.97 2.16
N THR A 134 -16.44 -3.22 1.02
CA THR A 134 -15.16 -3.92 0.97
C THR A 134 -14.03 -3.07 1.56
N THR A 135 -13.07 -3.72 2.20
CA THR A 135 -12.01 -3.07 3.00
C THR A 135 -10.61 -3.30 2.44
N CYS A 136 -10.51 -3.68 1.17
CA CYS A 136 -9.23 -3.98 0.51
C CYS A 136 -8.39 -2.73 0.21
N CYS A 137 -9.02 -1.55 0.11
CA CYS A 137 -8.36 -0.29 -0.21
C CYS A 137 -8.19 0.57 1.05
N PRO A 138 -6.96 0.77 1.55
CA PRO A 138 -6.73 1.56 2.76
C PRO A 138 -7.16 3.02 2.60
N SER A 139 -7.04 3.62 1.41
CA SER A 139 -7.52 4.99 1.18
C SER A 139 -9.04 5.13 1.32
N VAL A 140 -9.79 4.09 0.93
CA VAL A 140 -11.26 4.06 1.10
C VAL A 140 -11.61 3.82 2.56
N ASN A 141 -10.87 2.96 3.25
CA ASN A 141 -11.04 2.74 4.69
C ASN A 141 -10.83 4.06 5.45
N ASP A 142 -9.71 4.76 5.20
CA ASP A 142 -9.41 6.07 5.77
C ASP A 142 -10.50 7.11 5.45
N LEU A 143 -11.00 7.13 4.20
CA LEU A 143 -12.08 8.02 3.80
C LEU A 143 -13.33 7.79 4.66
N ILE A 144 -13.71 6.52 4.86
CA ILE A 144 -14.89 6.17 5.66
C ILE A 144 -14.65 6.48 7.14
N GLU A 145 -13.54 6.03 7.71
CA GLU A 145 -13.24 6.20 9.14
C GLU A 145 -13.12 7.70 9.52
N LYS A 146 -12.54 8.54 8.65
CA LYS A 146 -12.32 9.97 8.92
C LYS A 146 -13.52 10.85 8.54
N TYR A 147 -14.18 10.58 7.41
CA TYR A 147 -15.17 11.49 6.82
C TYR A 147 -16.60 10.96 6.80
N TYR A 148 -16.80 9.64 6.88
CA TYR A 148 -18.12 9.01 6.88
C TYR A 148 -18.27 7.97 8.00
N PRO A 149 -18.02 8.33 9.27
CA PRO A 149 -17.92 7.37 10.37
C PRO A 149 -19.22 6.58 10.59
N SER A 150 -20.38 7.09 10.18
CA SER A 150 -21.66 6.37 10.24
C SER A 150 -21.71 5.12 9.33
N LEU A 151 -20.82 5.02 8.33
CA LEU A 151 -20.72 3.88 7.42
C LEU A 151 -19.78 2.78 7.93
N THR A 152 -19.02 3.03 9.00
CA THR A 152 -18.04 2.07 9.55
C THR A 152 -18.67 0.73 9.93
N ARG A 153 -19.92 0.75 10.41
CA ARG A 153 -20.70 -0.48 10.72
C ARG A 153 -20.92 -1.41 9.53
N TRP A 154 -20.81 -0.88 8.30
CA TRP A 154 -20.97 -1.65 7.05
C TRP A 154 -19.63 -2.08 6.46
N MET A 155 -18.49 -1.64 7.02
CA MET A 155 -17.18 -2.08 6.58
C MET A 155 -16.97 -3.55 6.91
N ALA A 156 -16.58 -4.32 5.90
CA ALA A 156 -16.32 -5.74 6.04
C ALA A 156 -15.15 -5.97 7.03
N PRO A 157 -15.29 -6.84 8.04
CA PRO A 157 -14.22 -7.14 9.00
C PRO A 157 -13.17 -8.08 8.40
N VAL A 158 -12.62 -7.73 7.23
CA VAL A 158 -11.65 -8.53 6.47
C VAL A 158 -10.43 -7.66 6.18
N VAL A 159 -9.24 -8.20 6.40
CA VAL A 159 -7.98 -7.50 6.08
C VAL A 159 -7.76 -7.43 4.58
N SER A 160 -6.88 -6.53 4.11
CA SER A 160 -6.60 -6.45 2.68
C SER A 160 -5.80 -7.65 2.15
N PRO A 161 -5.82 -7.90 0.82
CA PRO A 161 -5.03 -8.95 0.20
C PRO A 161 -3.53 -8.89 0.51
N MET A 162 -2.96 -7.69 0.64
CA MET A 162 -1.55 -7.51 1.02
C MET A 162 -1.28 -8.08 2.41
N ILE A 163 -2.12 -7.75 3.39
CA ILE A 163 -1.97 -8.22 4.78
C ILE A 163 -2.24 -9.72 4.88
N ALA A 164 -3.30 -10.19 4.23
CA ALA A 164 -3.62 -11.62 4.17
C ALA A 164 -2.46 -12.42 3.55
N HIS A 165 -1.88 -11.92 2.47
CA HIS A 165 -0.75 -12.58 1.82
C HIS A 165 0.52 -12.54 2.66
N GLY A 166 0.82 -11.41 3.33
CA GLY A 166 1.97 -11.33 4.23
C GLY A 166 1.89 -12.34 5.37
N ARG A 167 0.71 -12.51 5.97
CA ARG A 167 0.45 -13.56 6.98
C ARG A 167 0.62 -14.97 6.41
N LEU A 168 0.11 -15.23 5.20
CA LEU A 168 0.29 -16.51 4.52
C LEU A 168 1.78 -16.82 4.26
N ILE A 169 2.55 -15.82 3.82
CA ILE A 169 3.99 -16.00 3.58
C ILE A 169 4.70 -16.42 4.87
N ARG A 170 4.41 -15.79 6.00
CA ARG A 170 5.00 -16.18 7.28
C ARG A 170 4.60 -17.58 7.73
N ASP A 171 3.33 -17.93 7.56
CA ASP A 171 2.83 -19.27 7.85
C ASP A 171 3.58 -20.36 7.04
N VAL A 172 3.89 -20.06 5.77
CA VAL A 172 4.59 -21.00 4.88
C VAL A 172 6.11 -21.04 5.09
N TYR A 173 6.75 -19.89 5.32
CA TYR A 173 8.22 -19.80 5.33
C TYR A 173 8.85 -19.58 6.71
N GLY A 174 8.04 -19.41 7.76
CA GLY A 174 8.44 -19.09 9.13
C GLY A 174 8.38 -17.60 9.45
N GLU A 175 8.29 -17.27 10.74
CA GLU A 175 8.19 -15.89 11.24
C GLU A 175 9.45 -15.04 11.00
N ASP A 176 10.61 -15.67 10.88
CA ASP A 176 11.90 -14.97 10.74
C ASP A 176 12.10 -14.32 9.37
N VAL A 177 11.30 -14.70 8.36
CA VAL A 177 11.42 -14.14 7.01
C VAL A 177 11.07 -12.65 6.99
N LYS A 178 11.66 -11.93 6.03
CA LYS A 178 11.29 -10.55 5.74
C LYS A 178 10.32 -10.52 4.58
N VAL A 179 9.11 -10.04 4.82
CA VAL A 179 8.06 -9.93 3.81
C VAL A 179 8.09 -8.53 3.21
N VAL A 180 8.34 -8.45 1.91
CA VAL A 180 8.39 -7.17 1.19
C VAL A 180 7.23 -7.12 0.20
N PHE A 181 6.35 -6.13 0.33
CA PHE A 181 5.31 -5.89 -0.67
C PHE A 181 5.87 -5.04 -1.81
N LEU A 182 5.65 -5.46 -3.05
CA LEU A 182 6.01 -4.72 -4.25
C LEU A 182 4.74 -4.32 -4.99
N GLY A 183 4.39 -3.04 -5.00
CA GLY A 183 3.15 -2.60 -5.63
C GLY A 183 2.99 -1.09 -5.74
N PRO A 184 2.08 -0.61 -6.62
CA PRO A 184 2.00 0.80 -6.99
C PRO A 184 1.29 1.69 -5.96
N CYS A 185 0.73 1.11 -4.89
CA CYS A 185 -0.17 1.83 -4.00
C CYS A 185 0.56 2.44 -2.80
N ILE A 186 0.54 3.75 -2.71
CA ILE A 186 1.13 4.54 -1.62
C ILE A 186 0.46 4.25 -0.28
N ALA A 187 -0.88 4.19 -0.27
CA ALA A 187 -1.66 3.99 0.95
C ALA A 187 -1.39 2.63 1.62
N LYS A 188 -0.88 1.63 0.87
CA LYS A 188 -0.46 0.35 1.44
C LYS A 188 0.67 0.50 2.45
N LYS A 189 1.51 1.52 2.32
CA LYS A 189 2.57 1.79 3.30
C LYS A 189 2.02 2.24 4.64
N GLU A 190 1.00 3.10 4.60
CA GLU A 190 0.30 3.48 5.82
C GLU A 190 -0.42 2.27 6.43
N GLU A 191 -1.07 1.43 5.61
CA GLU A 191 -1.69 0.20 6.09
C GLU A 191 -0.69 -0.74 6.77
N ALA A 192 0.47 -0.98 6.19
CA ALA A 192 1.45 -1.91 6.74
C ALA A 192 2.15 -1.40 8.01
N ILE A 193 2.39 -0.08 8.11
CA ILE A 193 3.27 0.51 9.14
C ILE A 193 2.48 1.29 10.18
N GLY A 194 1.42 1.98 9.76
CA GLY A 194 0.63 2.89 10.59
C GLY A 194 -0.55 2.22 11.31
N ASP A 195 -1.04 1.08 10.81
CA ASP A 195 -2.18 0.39 11.40
C ASP A 195 -1.74 -0.74 12.34
N GLU A 196 -1.94 -0.54 13.65
CA GLU A 196 -1.58 -1.51 14.69
C GLU A 196 -2.32 -2.85 14.54
N ARG A 197 -3.52 -2.87 13.93
CA ARG A 197 -4.35 -4.08 13.75
C ARG A 197 -3.68 -5.12 12.85
N VAL A 198 -2.74 -4.69 12.00
CA VAL A 198 -2.12 -5.53 10.96
C VAL A 198 -0.59 -5.55 11.05
N ARG A 199 -0.04 -4.97 12.13
CA ARG A 199 1.41 -4.88 12.37
C ARG A 199 2.09 -6.25 12.28
N GLY A 200 3.25 -6.27 11.64
CA GLY A 200 4.08 -7.47 11.48
C GLY A 200 3.76 -8.30 10.23
N ALA A 201 2.65 -8.07 9.54
CA ALA A 201 2.36 -8.81 8.30
C ALA A 201 3.32 -8.48 7.16
N ILE A 202 3.80 -7.23 7.07
CA ILE A 202 4.68 -6.73 6.01
C ILE A 202 5.83 -5.93 6.66
N ASP A 203 7.07 -6.19 6.25
CA ASP A 203 8.27 -5.53 6.80
C ASP A 203 8.71 -4.28 6.03
N ALA A 204 8.43 -4.22 4.72
CA ALA A 204 8.80 -3.12 3.85
C ALA A 204 7.92 -3.07 2.60
N ILE A 205 7.81 -1.86 2.02
CA ILE A 205 7.08 -1.63 0.77
C ILE A 205 7.98 -0.97 -0.28
N LEU A 206 7.95 -1.54 -1.48
CA LEU A 206 8.60 -1.04 -2.70
C LEU A 206 7.58 -0.46 -3.66
#